data_AF-A0A0F9E2X5-F1
#
_entry.id   AF-A0A0F9E2X5-F1
#
_cell.length_a   1.000
_cell.length_b   1.000
_cell.length_c   1.000
_cell.angle_alpha   90.00
_cell.angle_beta   90.00
_cell.angle_gamma   90.00
#
_symmetry.space_group_name_H-M   'P 1'
#
loop_
_entity.id
_entity.type
_entity.pdbx_description
1 polymer ?
#
loop_
_entity_poly.entity_id
_entity_poly.type
_entity_poly.pdbx_seq_one_letter_code
_entity_poly.pdbx_strand_id
1 'polypeptide(L)'
;MPEVDFASLLGGKAGDAERPVPLPAGTYTVQVQRNDTGTSSRKGTPYVRIFFKILAADDDVDKGALGKIKNLPEKEFHDDFYLTPASEFMLADFLEKALKLKNASGRTYKDLLAEIKGKRAKVFMKQEPTNTGNIRSTVDRWLPTK
;
A
#
# COMPACT_ATOMS: atom_id res chain seq x y z
N MET A 1 -10.33 21.14 -7.11
CA MET A 1 -10.59 20.20 -5.99
C MET A 1 -12.09 19.98 -5.93
N PRO A 2 -12.61 18.75 -5.91
CA PRO A 2 -14.05 18.57 -5.73
C PRO A 2 -14.45 19.12 -4.36
N GLU A 3 -15.47 19.96 -4.33
CA GLU A 3 -16.08 20.49 -3.11
C GLU A 3 -16.76 19.33 -2.38
N VAL A 4 -16.41 19.13 -1.11
CA VAL A 4 -16.98 18.04 -0.30
C VAL A 4 -18.33 18.48 0.20
N ASP A 5 -19.40 17.84 -0.27
CA ASP A 5 -20.75 18.08 0.23
C ASP A 5 -20.98 17.34 1.55
N PHE A 6 -20.75 18.05 2.65
CA PHE A 6 -20.96 17.55 4.00
C PHE A 6 -22.43 17.23 4.31
N ALA A 7 -23.39 17.90 3.67
CA ALA A 7 -24.81 17.66 3.93
C ALA A 7 -25.22 16.27 3.41
N SER A 8 -24.73 15.87 2.24
CA SER A 8 -24.92 14.52 1.70
C SER A 8 -24.23 13.44 2.55
N LEU A 9 -23.01 13.71 3.04
CA LEU A 9 -22.26 12.75 3.88
C LEU A 9 -22.89 12.55 5.26
N LEU A 10 -23.43 13.61 5.87
CA LEU A 10 -24.05 13.57 7.20
C LEU A 10 -25.54 13.23 7.17
N GLY A 11 -26.17 13.28 5.99
CA GLY A 11 -27.57 12.89 5.78
C GLY A 11 -27.80 11.38 5.70
N GLY A 12 -26.74 10.58 5.58
CA GLY A 12 -26.80 9.12 5.63
C GLY A 12 -27.20 8.61 7.02
N LYS A 13 -28.00 7.54 7.09
CA LYS A 13 -28.33 6.91 8.37
C LYS A 13 -27.07 6.32 8.99
N ALA A 14 -26.79 6.69 10.24
CA ALA A 14 -25.59 6.22 10.97
C ALA A 14 -25.51 4.68 11.09
N GLY A 15 -26.63 3.96 10.99
CA GLY A 15 -26.68 2.50 11.00
C GLY A 15 -26.26 1.81 9.69
N ASP A 16 -26.23 2.54 8.56
CA ASP A 16 -25.87 2.00 7.24
C ASP A 16 -24.36 2.13 6.95
N ALA A 17 -23.58 2.64 7.91
CA ALA A 17 -22.13 2.74 7.80
C ALA A 17 -21.49 1.34 7.85
N GLU A 18 -21.35 0.70 6.68
CA GLU A 18 -20.63 -0.57 6.57
C GLU A 18 -19.15 -0.39 6.91
N ARG A 19 -18.67 -1.21 7.84
CA ARG A 19 -17.26 -1.19 8.23
C ARG A 19 -16.38 -1.60 7.03
N PRO A 20 -15.28 -0.88 6.75
CA PRO A 20 -14.35 -1.29 5.71
C PRO A 20 -13.82 -2.70 6.00
N VAL A 21 -14.19 -3.66 5.16
CA VAL A 21 -13.73 -5.05 5.30
C VAL A 21 -12.22 -5.08 5.04
N PRO A 22 -11.40 -5.61 5.96
CA PRO A 22 -9.96 -5.75 5.72
C PRO A 22 -9.70 -6.66 4.53
N LEU A 23 -8.63 -6.39 3.77
CA LEU A 23 -8.17 -7.31 2.74
C LEU A 23 -7.83 -8.67 3.37
N PRO A 24 -8.31 -9.79 2.80
CA PRO A 24 -7.89 -11.11 3.22
C PRO A 24 -6.37 -11.25 3.12
N ALA A 25 -5.79 -12.04 4.02
CA ALA A 25 -4.39 -12.40 3.93
C ALA A 25 -4.13 -13.17 2.62
N GLY A 26 -2.96 -12.97 2.03
CA GLY A 26 -2.56 -13.59 0.77
C GLY A 26 -1.81 -12.63 -0.15
N THR A 27 -1.51 -13.11 -1.36
CA THR A 27 -0.69 -12.40 -2.34
C THR A 27 -1.55 -11.57 -3.29
N TYR A 28 -1.13 -10.34 -3.52
CA TYR A 28 -1.76 -9.42 -4.46
C TYR A 28 -0.75 -8.89 -5.46
N THR A 29 -1.18 -8.78 -6.72
CA THR A 29 -0.49 -8.00 -7.74
C THR A 29 -0.95 -6.57 -7.65
N VAL A 30 0.00 -5.65 -7.47
CA VAL A 30 -0.28 -4.24 -7.25
C VAL A 30 0.49 -3.38 -8.24
N GLN A 31 0.00 -2.17 -8.49
CA GLN A 31 0.64 -1.18 -9.34
C GLN A 31 0.90 0.10 -8.56
N VAL A 32 2.11 0.63 -8.69
CA VAL A 32 2.48 1.93 -8.13
C VAL A 32 1.71 3.04 -8.86
N GLN A 33 0.95 3.86 -8.12
CA GLN A 33 0.19 4.99 -8.66
C GLN A 33 0.95 6.30 -8.55
N ARG A 34 1.49 6.56 -7.36
CA ARG A 34 2.23 7.78 -7.00
C ARG A 34 3.14 7.52 -5.82
N ASN A 35 4.08 8.43 -5.60
CA ASN A 35 4.85 8.50 -4.37
C ASN A 35 4.81 9.93 -3.83
N ASP A 36 4.86 10.06 -2.51
CA ASP A 36 4.93 11.32 -1.79
C ASP A 36 6.04 11.25 -0.75
N THR A 37 6.69 12.37 -0.47
CA THR A 37 7.65 12.49 0.62
C THR A 37 7.01 13.17 1.82
N GLY A 38 7.29 12.71 3.03
CA GLY A 38 6.76 13.31 4.25
C GLY A 38 7.65 13.10 5.46
N THR A 39 7.17 13.56 6.61
CA THR A 39 7.81 13.37 7.91
C THR A 39 6.82 12.75 8.89
N SER A 40 7.31 11.80 9.70
CA SER A 40 6.48 11.13 10.70
C SER A 40 6.01 12.14 11.74
N SER A 41 4.70 12.23 11.96
CA SER A 41 4.13 13.15 12.96
C SER A 41 4.60 12.86 14.40
N ARG A 42 5.00 11.62 14.69
CA ARG A 42 5.42 11.20 16.04
C ARG A 42 6.91 11.35 16.31
N LYS A 43 7.75 11.10 15.31
CA LYS A 43 9.23 11.06 15.48
C LYS A 43 9.99 12.04 14.60
N GLY A 44 9.30 12.78 13.72
CA GLY A 44 9.92 13.66 12.73
C GLY A 44 10.72 12.93 11.64
N THR A 45 10.69 11.59 11.62
CA THR A 45 11.51 10.79 10.71
C THR A 45 11.05 10.98 9.26
N PRO A 46 11.95 11.35 8.33
CA PRO A 46 11.60 11.47 6.92
C PRO A 46 11.25 10.11 6.31
N TYR A 47 10.26 10.08 5.43
CA TYR A 47 9.83 8.88 4.72
C TYR A 47 9.42 9.16 3.28
N VAL A 48 9.50 8.13 2.45
CA VAL A 48 8.87 8.06 1.13
C VAL A 48 7.66 7.15 1.23
N ARG A 49 6.48 7.71 1.00
CA ARG A 49 5.22 6.98 0.94
C ARG A 49 4.94 6.58 -0.50
N ILE A 50 4.78 5.29 -0.76
CA ILE A 50 4.43 4.78 -2.08
C ILE A 50 2.98 4.30 -2.04
N PHE A 51 2.17 4.79 -2.98
CA PHE A 51 0.77 4.43 -3.10
C PHE A 51 0.60 3.34 -4.16
N PHE A 52 -0.14 2.31 -3.79
CA PHE A 52 -0.37 1.12 -4.59
C PHE A 52 -1.86 0.91 -4.82
N LYS A 53 -2.20 0.55 -6.05
CA LYS A 53 -3.53 0.07 -6.45
C LYS A 53 -3.48 -1.43 -6.63
N ILE A 54 -4.49 -2.14 -6.13
CA ILE A 54 -4.62 -3.59 -6.33
C ILE A 54 -5.10 -3.86 -7.76
N LEU A 55 -4.35 -4.70 -8.49
CA LEU A 55 -4.72 -5.15 -9.84
C LEU A 55 -5.38 -6.53 -9.81
N ALA A 56 -4.86 -7.46 -9.01
CA ALA A 56 -5.36 -8.82 -8.92
C ALA A 56 -4.99 -9.46 -7.57
N ALA A 57 -5.81 -10.39 -7.11
CA ALA A 57 -5.48 -11.34 -6.04
C ALA A 57 -4.91 -12.63 -6.65
N ASP A 58 -3.95 -13.25 -5.98
CA ASP A 58 -3.39 -14.56 -6.34
C ASP A 58 -4.23 -15.69 -5.71
N ASP A 59 -3.91 -16.95 -6.02
CA ASP A 59 -4.71 -18.11 -5.58
C ASP A 59 -4.65 -18.40 -4.07
N ASP A 60 -3.67 -17.84 -3.37
CA ASP A 60 -3.50 -17.97 -1.91
C ASP A 60 -4.43 -17.05 -1.10
N VAL A 61 -5.21 -16.21 -1.77
CA VAL A 61 -6.21 -15.33 -1.16
C VAL A 61 -7.55 -16.07 -1.01
N ASP A 62 -8.14 -16.03 0.19
CA ASP A 62 -9.46 -16.60 0.45
C ASP A 62 -10.54 -15.93 -0.42
N LYS A 63 -11.05 -16.68 -1.41
CA LYS A 63 -12.03 -16.20 -2.40
C LYS A 63 -13.39 -15.86 -1.78
N GLY A 64 -13.77 -16.53 -0.69
CA GLY A 64 -15.02 -16.25 0.03
C GLY A 64 -14.96 -14.95 0.82
N ALA A 65 -13.82 -14.67 1.45
CA ALA A 65 -13.56 -13.40 2.11
C ALA A 65 -13.35 -12.26 1.11
N LEU A 66 -12.69 -12.53 -0.03
CA LEU A 66 -12.49 -11.56 -1.11
C LEU A 66 -13.81 -11.13 -1.76
N GLY A 67 -14.74 -12.06 -1.97
CA GLY A 67 -16.06 -11.79 -2.53
C GLY A 67 -16.94 -10.87 -1.67
N LYS A 68 -16.61 -10.70 -0.39
CA LYS A 68 -17.26 -9.72 0.50
C LYS A 68 -16.78 -8.28 0.26
N ILE A 69 -15.71 -8.08 -0.51
CA ILE A 69 -15.15 -6.77 -0.84
C ILE A 69 -15.70 -6.33 -2.20
N LYS A 70 -16.73 -5.46 -2.17
CA LYS A 70 -17.37 -4.95 -3.39
C LYS A 70 -16.44 -4.07 -4.25
N ASN A 71 -15.51 -3.34 -3.63
CA ASN A 71 -14.70 -2.31 -4.31
C ASN A 71 -13.19 -2.62 -4.29
N LEU A 72 -12.80 -3.88 -4.50
CA LEU A 72 -11.39 -4.28 -4.52
C LEU A 72 -10.53 -3.46 -5.51
N PRO A 73 -10.99 -3.16 -6.75
CA PRO A 73 -10.20 -2.39 -7.72
C PRO A 73 -9.99 -0.93 -7.32
N GLU A 74 -10.82 -0.38 -6.44
CA GLU A 74 -10.72 1.00 -5.96
C GLU A 74 -9.88 1.11 -4.68
N LYS A 75 -9.54 -0.03 -4.07
CA LYS A 75 -8.70 -0.03 -2.87
C LYS A 75 -7.28 0.37 -3.22
N GLU A 76 -6.89 1.53 -2.70
CA GLU A 76 -5.51 1.94 -2.57
C GLU A 76 -4.99 1.64 -1.17
N PHE A 77 -3.73 1.24 -1.09
CA PHE A 77 -2.99 1.25 0.17
C PHE A 77 -1.65 1.95 -0.06
N HIS A 78 -0.98 2.28 1.02
CA HIS A 78 0.35 2.86 0.96
C HIS A 78 1.30 2.09 1.87
N ASP A 79 2.57 2.15 1.51
CA ASP A 79 3.67 1.69 2.34
C ASP A 79 4.68 2.82 2.53
N ASP A 80 5.18 2.96 3.75
CA ASP A 80 6.03 4.07 4.18
C ASP A 80 7.47 3.58 4.37
N PHE A 81 8.36 4.01 3.48
CA PHE A 81 9.79 3.70 3.55
C PHE A 81 10.54 4.83 4.24
N TYR A 82 11.01 4.58 5.47
CA TYR A 82 11.75 5.57 6.25
C TYR A 82 13.16 5.78 5.70
N LEU A 83 13.54 7.05 5.52
CA LEU A 83 14.86 7.48 5.09
C LEU A 83 15.77 7.67 6.31
N THR A 84 16.16 6.55 6.92
CA THR A 84 17.17 6.54 7.98
C THR A 84 18.31 5.61 7.58
N PRO A 85 19.53 5.78 8.10
CA PRO A 85 20.66 4.91 7.75
C PRO A 85 20.39 3.41 7.98
N ALA A 86 19.50 3.06 8.91
CA ALA A 86 19.11 1.69 9.19
C ALA A 86 18.00 1.16 8.25
N SER A 87 17.26 2.04 7.58
CA SER A 87 16.06 1.71 6.81
C SER A 87 16.17 2.01 5.31
N GLU A 88 17.20 2.74 4.88
CA GLU A 88 17.50 3.00 3.46
C GLU A 88 17.64 1.70 2.65
N PHE A 89 18.21 0.65 3.25
CA PHE A 89 18.31 -0.66 2.62
C PHE A 89 16.93 -1.25 2.27
N MET A 90 15.88 -0.99 3.06
CA MET A 90 14.53 -1.49 2.77
C MET A 90 13.95 -0.86 1.49
N LEU A 91 14.21 0.43 1.26
CA LEU A 91 13.82 1.10 0.03
C LEU A 91 14.61 0.54 -1.17
N ALA A 92 15.93 0.38 -1.01
CA ALA A 92 16.76 -0.22 -2.06
C ALA A 92 16.30 -1.65 -2.41
N ASP A 93 16.01 -2.47 -1.40
CA ASP A 93 15.55 -3.85 -1.56
C ASP A 93 14.20 -3.91 -2.29
N PHE A 94 13.27 -3.02 -1.95
CA PHE A 94 12.00 -2.88 -2.64
C PHE A 94 12.19 -2.48 -4.12
N LEU A 95 12.98 -1.45 -4.39
CA LEU A 95 13.24 -0.97 -5.76
C LEU A 95 13.89 -2.08 -6.62
N GLU A 96 14.87 -2.79 -6.06
CA GLU A 96 15.63 -3.81 -6.79
C GLU A 96 14.86 -5.13 -6.92
N LYS A 97 14.36 -5.69 -5.82
CA LYS A 97 13.76 -7.02 -5.82
C LYS A 97 12.32 -7.02 -6.29
N ALA A 98 11.52 -6.05 -5.85
CA ALA A 98 10.09 -5.99 -6.12
C ALA A 98 9.75 -5.25 -7.42
N LEU A 99 10.49 -4.17 -7.74
CA LEU A 99 10.27 -3.37 -8.96
C LEU A 99 11.27 -3.66 -10.09
N LYS A 100 12.31 -4.47 -9.84
CA LYS A 100 13.37 -4.81 -10.81
C LYS A 100 14.09 -3.60 -11.39
N LEU A 101 14.13 -2.50 -10.64
CA LEU A 101 14.92 -1.34 -10.98
C LEU A 101 16.34 -1.61 -10.52
N LYS A 102 17.21 -1.98 -11.46
CA LYS A 102 18.62 -2.23 -11.15
C LYS A 102 19.23 -0.95 -10.59
N ASN A 103 19.81 -1.07 -9.40
CA ASN A 103 20.72 -0.09 -8.83
C ASN A 103 22.05 -0.13 -9.62
N ALA A 104 22.03 0.32 -10.88
CA ALA A 104 23.27 0.53 -11.62
C ALA A 104 24.05 1.64 -10.90
N SER A 105 25.32 1.35 -10.58
CA SER A 105 26.24 2.25 -9.90
C SER A 105 26.20 3.65 -10.51
N GLY A 106 25.54 4.59 -9.83
CA GLY A 106 25.39 5.97 -10.28
C GLY A 106 23.97 6.54 -10.30
N ARG A 107 22.91 5.72 -10.13
CA ARG A 107 21.53 6.23 -10.03
C ARG A 107 21.20 6.65 -8.60
N THR A 108 20.52 7.79 -8.44
CA THR A 108 20.03 8.23 -7.13
C THR A 108 18.65 7.63 -6.83
N TYR A 109 18.27 7.54 -5.55
CA TYR A 109 16.91 7.15 -5.17
C TYR A 109 15.85 8.05 -5.82
N LYS A 110 16.15 9.33 -6.02
CA LYS A 110 15.25 10.28 -6.66
C LYS A 110 14.98 9.91 -8.12
N ASP A 111 15.99 9.49 -8.86
CA ASP A 111 15.85 9.04 -10.25
C ASP A 111 15.00 7.78 -10.33
N LEU A 112 15.25 6.82 -9.43
CA LEU A 112 14.49 5.58 -9.36
C LEU A 112 13.03 5.83 -9.00
N LEU A 113 12.75 6.72 -8.03
CA LEU A 113 11.40 7.12 -7.62
C LEU A 113 10.63 7.88 -8.71
N ALA A 114 11.31 8.51 -9.66
CA ALA A 114 10.64 9.08 -10.84
C ALA A 114 10.15 7.99 -11.81
N GLU A 115 10.82 6.82 -11.83
CA GLU A 115 10.55 5.71 -12.74
C GLU A 115 9.58 4.65 -12.18
N ILE A 116 9.25 4.68 -10.87
CA ILE A 116 8.41 3.65 -10.25
C ILE A 116 6.95 3.70 -10.68
N LYS A 117 6.45 4.86 -11.13
CA LYS A 117 5.02 5.02 -11.45
C LYS A 117 4.61 4.04 -12.56
N GLY A 118 3.52 3.33 -12.33
CA GLY A 118 2.99 2.33 -13.28
C GLY A 118 3.68 0.97 -13.20
N LYS A 119 4.79 0.82 -12.46
CA LYS A 119 5.43 -0.48 -12.24
C LYS A 119 4.54 -1.38 -11.40
N ARG A 120 4.65 -2.69 -11.64
CA ARG A 120 3.90 -3.73 -10.93
C ARG A 120 4.80 -4.47 -9.96
N ALA A 121 4.28 -4.78 -8.80
CA ALA A 121 4.93 -5.59 -7.77
C ALA A 121 3.96 -6.65 -7.25
N LYS A 122 4.50 -7.68 -6.61
CA LYS A 122 3.70 -8.62 -5.81
C LYS A 122 3.91 -8.31 -4.33
N VAL A 123 2.84 -8.32 -3.56
CA VAL A 123 2.86 -8.07 -2.12
C VAL A 123 2.09 -9.15 -1.40
N PHE A 124 2.62 -9.62 -0.27
CA PHE A 124 1.88 -10.47 0.64
C PHE A 124 1.27 -9.61 1.75
N MET A 125 -0.06 -9.65 1.84
CA MET A 125 -0.83 -8.98 2.89
C MET A 125 -1.07 -9.95 4.04
N LYS A 126 -0.92 -9.47 5.28
CA LYS A 126 -1.36 -10.19 6.47
C LYS A 126 -2.49 -9.45 7.16
N GLN A 127 -3.26 -10.18 7.96
CA GLN A 127 -4.28 -9.62 8.82
C GLN A 127 -3.77 -9.67 10.26
N GLU A 128 -3.69 -8.51 10.90
CA GLU A 128 -3.26 -8.39 12.28
C GLU A 128 -4.37 -7.78 13.14
N PRO A 129 -4.63 -8.33 14.34
CA PRO A 129 -5.50 -7.71 15.31
C PRO A 129 -4.84 -6.43 15.86
N THR A 130 -5.58 -5.33 15.83
CA THR A 130 -5.19 -4.07 16.48
C THR A 130 -5.54 -4.11 17.95
N ASN A 131 -4.90 -3.24 18.75
CA ASN A 131 -5.16 -3.09 20.19
C ASN A 131 -6.62 -2.76 20.54
N THR A 132 -7.42 -2.34 19.56
CA THR A 132 -8.86 -2.05 19.66
C THR A 132 -9.75 -3.25 19.30
N GLY A 133 -9.19 -4.45 19.12
CA GLY A 133 -9.91 -5.67 18.76
C GLY A 133 -10.30 -5.76 17.28
N ASN A 134 -9.75 -4.90 16.42
CA ASN A 134 -10.12 -4.82 15.01
C ASN A 134 -9.07 -5.49 14.13
N ILE A 135 -9.48 -6.11 13.04
CA ILE A 135 -8.53 -6.72 12.11
C ILE A 135 -8.13 -5.66 11.07
N ARG A 136 -6.82 -5.37 10.97
CA ARG A 136 -6.24 -4.51 9.93
C ARG A 136 -5.39 -5.35 9.00
N SER A 137 -5.46 -5.03 7.70
CA SER A 137 -4.53 -5.57 6.72
C SER A 137 -3.25 -4.75 6.70
N THR A 138 -2.11 -5.41 6.81
CA THR A 138 -0.78 -4.78 6.75
C THR A 138 0.05 -5.47 5.69
N VAL A 139 0.96 -4.71 5.08
CA VAL A 139 1.98 -5.28 4.20
C VAL A 139 2.94 -6.07 5.08
N ASP A 140 3.06 -7.36 4.82
CA ASP A 140 4.03 -8.20 5.54
C ASP A 140 5.37 -8.21 4.82
N ARG A 141 5.34 -8.46 3.51
CA ARG A 141 6.55 -8.53 2.68
C ARG A 141 6.26 -8.30 1.20
N TRP A 142 7.26 -7.76 0.52
CA TRP A 142 7.30 -7.63 -0.93
C TRP A 142 7.90 -8.87 -1.56
N LEU A 143 7.22 -9.40 -2.59
CA LEU A 143 7.67 -10.60 -3.30
C LEU A 143 8.39 -10.19 -4.59
N PRO A 144 9.50 -10.87 -4.94
CA PRO A 144 10.16 -10.63 -6.20
C PRO A 144 9.24 -11.04 -7.36
N THR A 145 9.02 -10.11 -8.29
CA THR A 145 8.38 -10.40 -9.57
C THR A 145 9.31 -11.30 -10.40
N LYS A 146 8.75 -12.33 -11.05
CA LYS A 146 9.49 -13.18 -12.01
C LYS A 146 9.67 -12.45 -13.34
#